data_AF-A0A2P6R5H9-F1
#
_entry.id   AF-A0A2P6R5H9-F1
#
_cell.length_a   1.000
_cell.length_b   1.000
_cell.length_c   1.000
_cell.angle_alpha   90.00
_cell.angle_beta   90.00
_cell.angle_gamma   90.00
#
_symmetry.space_group_name_H-M   'P 1'
#
loop_
_entity.id
_entity.type
_entity.pdbx_description
1 polymer ?
#
loop_
_entity_poly.entity_id
_entity_poly.type
_entity_poly.pdbx_seq_one_letter_code
_entity_poly.pdbx_strand_id
1 'polypeptide(L)'
;MELGEIEKAADCPHNHLKVVEIVGYRAHTSGVEHVMHLIKNVLALEKIVIDPVRTWQYPHGVDRPDTDLDKEVKARDHAKQYLEAKMPSTVEFVCL
;
A
#
# COMPACT_ATOMS: atom_id res chain seq x y z
N MET A 1 -16.54 -19.83 -10.80
CA MET A 1 -16.93 -18.45 -10.44
C MET A 1 -16.34 -17.58 -11.52
N GLU A 2 -17.14 -17.19 -12.50
CA GLU A 2 -16.67 -16.25 -13.53
C GLU A 2 -16.40 -14.91 -12.84
N LEU A 3 -15.17 -14.41 -12.96
CA LEU A 3 -14.85 -13.04 -12.60
C LEU A 3 -15.60 -12.17 -13.60
N GLY A 4 -16.75 -11.62 -13.18
CA GLY A 4 -17.50 -10.66 -13.99
C GLY A 4 -16.60 -9.52 -14.43
N GLU A 5 -16.89 -8.92 -15.59
CA GLU A 5 -16.12 -7.79 -16.10
C GLU A 5 -16.04 -6.70 -15.04
N ILE A 6 -14.83 -6.42 -14.57
CA ILE A 6 -14.58 -5.34 -13.62
C ILE A 6 -14.63 -4.05 -14.42
N GLU A 7 -15.70 -3.28 -14.25
CA GLU A 7 -15.80 -1.96 -14.85
C GLU A 7 -14.64 -1.08 -14.39
N LYS A 8 -14.02 -0.39 -15.34
CA LYS A 8 -12.95 0.55 -15.05
C LYS A 8 -13.55 1.71 -14.25
N ALA A 9 -12.97 2.02 -13.08
CA ALA A 9 -13.37 3.17 -12.30
C ALA A 9 -13.28 4.46 -13.13
N ALA A 10 -14.21 5.39 -12.92
CA ALA A 10 -14.17 6.70 -13.57
C ALA A 10 -12.89 7.47 -13.16
N ASP A 11 -12.34 8.23 -14.10
CA ASP A 11 -11.17 9.08 -13.82
C ASP A 11 -11.58 10.18 -12.83
N CYS A 12 -11.12 10.06 -11.58
CA CYS A 12 -11.37 11.04 -10.51
C CYS A 12 -10.04 11.68 -10.11
N PRO A 13 -9.68 12.85 -10.68
CA PRO A 13 -8.43 13.51 -10.33
C PRO A 13 -8.48 14.00 -8.88
N HIS A 14 -7.76 13.32 -8.00
CA HIS A 14 -7.69 13.64 -6.57
C HIS A 14 -6.71 14.81 -6.32
N ASN A 15 -7.06 16.00 -6.81
CA ASN A 15 -6.19 17.18 -6.86
C ASN A 15 -5.73 17.75 -5.51
N HIS A 16 -6.26 17.23 -4.39
CA HIS A 16 -5.92 17.69 -3.04
C HIS A 16 -5.47 16.55 -2.12
N LEU A 17 -5.42 15.31 -2.61
CA LEU A 17 -4.98 14.18 -1.81
C LEU A 17 -3.46 14.16 -1.79
N LYS A 18 -2.89 14.60 -0.67
CA LYS A 18 -1.44 14.76 -0.51
C LYS A 18 -0.76 13.57 0.15
N VAL A 19 -1.45 12.89 1.06
CA VAL A 19 -0.89 11.80 1.85
C VAL A 19 -1.79 10.60 1.73
N VAL A 20 -1.21 9.44 1.43
CA VAL A 20 -1.91 8.16 1.43
C VAL A 20 -1.18 7.18 2.34
N GLU A 21 -1.93 6.50 3.20
CA GLU A 21 -1.44 5.40 4.01
C GLU A 21 -2.14 4.10 3.60
N ILE A 22 -1.36 3.08 3.30
CA ILE A 22 -1.84 1.74 2.98
C ILE A 22 -1.51 0.83 4.15
N VAL A 23 -2.53 0.53 4.94
CA VAL A 23 -2.40 -0.33 6.13
C VAL A 23 -2.69 -1.79 5.77
N GLY A 24 -1.95 -2.72 6.38
CA GLY A 24 -2.03 -4.15 6.15
C GLY A 24 -1.46 -4.64 4.81
N TYR A 25 -0.54 -3.87 4.21
CA TYR A 25 0.16 -4.23 2.98
C TYR A 25 0.84 -5.61 3.09
N ARG A 26 0.79 -6.38 2.00
CA ARG A 26 1.38 -7.73 1.92
C ARG A 26 2.24 -7.86 0.66
N ALA A 27 3.19 -8.79 0.69
CA ALA A 27 4.12 -9.08 -0.40
C ALA A 27 3.43 -9.73 -1.61
N HIS A 28 2.58 -8.97 -2.30
CA HIS A 28 1.85 -9.36 -3.49
C HIS A 28 1.97 -8.30 -4.58
N THR A 29 1.99 -8.75 -5.83
CA THR A 29 2.03 -7.88 -7.02
C THR A 29 0.88 -6.89 -7.06
N SER A 30 -0.33 -7.30 -6.63
CA SER A 30 -1.51 -6.43 -6.58
C SER A 30 -1.30 -5.20 -5.68
N GLY A 31 -0.55 -5.34 -4.58
CA GLY A 31 -0.20 -4.21 -3.71
C GLY A 31 0.70 -3.21 -4.44
N VAL A 32 1.64 -3.68 -5.24
CA VAL A 32 2.52 -2.82 -6.06
C VAL A 32 1.71 -2.10 -7.13
N GLU A 33 0.86 -2.82 -7.85
CA GLU A 33 0.01 -2.25 -8.90
C GLU A 33 -0.91 -1.17 -8.34
N HIS A 34 -1.47 -1.39 -7.15
CA HIS A 34 -2.32 -0.41 -6.47
C HIS A 34 -1.54 0.86 -6.12
N VAL A 35 -0.34 0.75 -5.56
CA VAL A 35 0.53 1.90 -5.28
C VAL A 35 0.88 2.67 -6.55
N MET A 36 1.26 1.98 -7.62
CA MET A 36 1.59 2.63 -8.90
C MET A 36 0.38 3.34 -9.50
N HIS A 37 -0.83 2.78 -9.32
CA HIS A 37 -2.06 3.42 -9.75
C HIS A 37 -2.32 4.72 -8.97
N LEU A 38 -2.07 4.74 -7.65
CA LEU A 38 -2.20 5.95 -6.84
C LEU A 38 -1.22 7.04 -7.29
N ILE A 39 0.05 6.70 -7.48
CA ILE A 39 1.07 7.64 -8.00
C ILE A 39 0.63 8.26 -9.33
N LYS A 40 0.01 7.48 -10.21
CA LYS A 40 -0.41 7.94 -11.54
C LYS A 40 -1.60 8.89 -11.49
N ASN A 41 -2.56 8.67 -10.60
CA ASN A 41 -3.84 9.39 -10.61
C ASN A 41 -3.95 10.49 -9.55
N VAL A 42 -3.13 10.43 -8.50
CA VAL A 42 -3.13 11.39 -7.42
C VAL A 42 -2.04 12.44 -7.68
N LEU A 43 -2.37 13.45 -8.50
CA LEU A 43 -1.39 14.45 -8.97
C LEU A 43 -0.77 15.29 -7.86
N ALA A 44 -1.49 15.48 -6.75
CA ALA A 44 -1.03 16.26 -5.60
C ALA A 44 -0.36 15.40 -4.52
N LEU A 45 -0.03 14.13 -4.81
CA LEU A 45 0.57 13.23 -3.83
C LEU A 45 1.96 13.74 -3.45
N GLU A 46 2.16 13.95 -2.15
CA GLU A 46 3.39 14.39 -1.52
C GLU A 46 4.03 13.24 -0.71
N LYS A 47 3.22 12.32 -0.19
CA LYS A 47 3.70 11.22 0.67
C LYS A 47 2.87 9.96 0.51
N ILE A 48 3.54 8.81 0.53
CA ILE A 48 2.91 7.51 0.68
C ILE A 48 3.54 6.72 1.84
N VAL A 49 2.69 6.13 2.66
CA VAL A 49 3.08 5.32 3.82
C VAL A 49 2.60 3.90 3.59
N ILE A 50 3.51 2.93 3.67
CA ILE A 50 3.20 1.51 3.68
C ILE A 50 3.32 1.01 5.11
N ASP A 51 2.18 0.66 5.71
CA ASP A 51 2.12 0.00 7.00
C ASP A 51 1.68 -1.46 6.78
N PRO A 52 2.54 -2.46 7.00
CA PRO A 52 2.14 -3.86 6.86
C PRO A 52 1.29 -4.37 8.04
N VAL A 53 1.23 -3.63 9.14
CA VAL A 53 0.63 -4.07 10.39
C VAL A 53 -0.89 -4.12 10.28
N ARG A 54 -1.51 -5.17 10.81
CA ARG A 54 -2.97 -5.33 10.83
C ARG A 54 -3.55 -5.17 12.22
N THR A 55 -3.48 -3.95 12.75
CA THR A 55 -3.99 -3.62 14.10
C THR A 55 -5.46 -4.00 14.28
N TRP A 56 -6.29 -3.91 13.23
CA TRP A 56 -7.70 -4.30 13.29
C TRP A 56 -7.96 -5.79 13.48
N GLN A 57 -6.99 -6.67 13.16
CA GLN A 57 -7.14 -8.11 13.35
C GLN A 57 -6.90 -8.54 14.80
N TYR A 58 -6.15 -7.73 15.55
CA TYR A 58 -5.73 -8.04 16.91
C TYR A 58 -5.96 -6.81 17.82
N PRO A 59 -7.18 -6.68 18.38
CA PRO A 59 -7.50 -5.65 19.35
C PRO A 59 -6.54 -5.70 20.55
N HIS A 60 -6.41 -4.59 21.27
CA HIS A 60 -5.48 -4.45 22.38
C HIS A 60 -5.58 -5.61 23.39
N GLY A 61 -4.42 -6.23 23.69
CA GLY A 61 -4.31 -7.34 24.64
C GLY A 61 -4.37 -8.74 24.02
N VAL A 62 -4.51 -8.86 22.70
CA VAL A 62 -4.40 -10.14 22.00
C VAL A 62 -3.00 -10.30 21.40
N ASP A 63 -2.34 -11.40 21.74
CA ASP A 63 -1.04 -11.74 21.17
C ASP A 63 -1.15 -12.00 19.67
N ARG A 64 -0.19 -11.46 18.92
CA ARG A 64 -0.10 -11.70 17.49
C ARG A 64 0.69 -12.97 17.22
N PRO A 65 0.23 -13.83 16.29
CA PRO A 65 1.03 -14.98 15.88
C PRO A 65 2.36 -14.53 15.26
N ASP A 66 3.46 -15.22 15.58
CA ASP A 66 4.78 -14.96 14.97
C ASP A 66 4.73 -14.98 13.43
N THR A 67 3.87 -15.83 12.87
CA THR A 67 3.66 -15.91 11.42
C THR A 67 3.19 -14.59 10.78
N ASP A 68 2.56 -13.69 11.54
CA ASP A 68 2.17 -12.38 11.03
C ASP A 68 3.31 -11.38 11.07
N LEU A 69 4.20 -11.47 12.06
CA LEU A 69 5.44 -10.69 12.09
C LEU A 69 6.32 -11.05 10.88
N ASP A 70 6.47 -12.33 10.56
CA ASP A 70 7.20 -12.79 9.36
C ASP A 70 6.59 -12.23 8.08
N LYS A 71 5.26 -12.19 7.99
CA LYS A 71 4.55 -11.59 6.84
C LYS A 71 4.75 -10.08 6.79
N GLU A 72 4.82 -9.39 7.93
CA GLU A 72 5.08 -7.96 8.01
C GLU A 72 6.50 -7.62 7.56
N VAL A 73 7.51 -8.40 7.99
CA VAL A 73 8.89 -8.26 7.52
C VAL A 73 8.97 -8.47 6.00
N LYS A 74 8.42 -9.57 5.48
CA LYS A 74 8.38 -9.84 4.04
C LYS A 74 7.68 -8.73 3.26
N ALA A 75 6.61 -8.17 3.82
CA ALA A 75 5.87 -7.07 3.20
C ALA A 75 6.71 -5.79 3.11
N ARG A 76 7.50 -5.46 4.15
CA ARG A 76 8.42 -4.31 4.15
C ARG A 76 9.53 -4.47 3.11
N ASP A 77 10.16 -5.64 3.08
CA ASP A 77 11.23 -5.95 2.12
C ASP A 77 10.71 -5.86 0.68
N HIS A 78 9.54 -6.44 0.43
CA HIS A 78 8.86 -6.36 -0.86
C HIS A 78 8.52 -4.92 -1.25
N ALA A 79 7.96 -4.13 -0.32
CA ALA A 79 7.64 -2.72 -0.59
C ALA A 79 8.91 -1.93 -0.96
N LYS A 80 9.99 -2.06 -0.19
CA LYS A 80 11.26 -1.39 -0.48
C LYS A 80 11.83 -1.82 -1.83
N GLN A 81 11.90 -3.12 -2.09
CA GLN A 81 12.45 -3.67 -3.33
C GLN A 81 11.71 -3.18 -4.58
N TYR A 82 10.37 -3.15 -4.55
CA TYR A 82 9.57 -2.94 -5.75
C TYR A 82 8.99 -1.53 -5.89
N LEU A 83 8.90 -0.75 -4.81
CA LEU A 83 8.31 0.61 -4.83
C LEU A 83 9.36 1.70 -4.71
N GLU A 84 10.37 1.56 -3.86
CA GLU A 84 11.30 2.65 -3.52
C GLU A 84 11.98 3.24 -4.76
N ALA A 85 12.50 2.38 -5.64
CA ALA A 85 13.13 2.80 -6.89
C ALA A 85 12.15 3.35 -7.95
N LYS A 86 10.84 3.09 -7.81
CA LYS A 86 9.79 3.55 -8.74
C LYS A 86 9.11 4.82 -8.26
N MET A 87 9.40 5.28 -7.04
CA MET A 87 8.79 6.48 -6.48
C MET A 87 9.33 7.71 -7.19
N PRO A 88 8.45 8.63 -7.63
CA PRO A 88 8.87 9.95 -8.08
C PRO A 88 9.64 10.65 -6.95
N SER A 89 10.68 11.41 -7.28
CA SER A 89 11.48 12.15 -6.30
C SER A 89 10.68 13.22 -5.53
N THR A 90 9.50 13.60 -6.03
CA THR A 90 8.57 14.54 -5.39
C THR A 90 7.67 13.89 -4.34
N VAL A 91 7.65 12.56 -4.25
CA VAL A 91 6.83 11.80 -3.32
C VAL A 91 7.72 11.18 -2.24
N GLU A 92 7.48 11.52 -0.98
CA GLU A 92 8.12 10.87 0.15
C GLU A 92 7.57 9.45 0.31
N PHE A 93 8.46 8.45 0.27
CA PHE A 93 8.12 7.06 0.54
C PHE A 93 8.52 6.66 1.95
N VAL A 94 7.56 6.20 2.75
CA VAL A 94 7.80 5.69 4.10
C VAL A 94 7.30 4.26 4.20
N CYS A 95 8.17 3.34 4.61
CA CYS A 95 7.81 1.96 4.91
C CYS A 95 7.94 1.77 6.42
N LEU A 96 6.79 1.75 7.10
CA LEU A 96 6.68 1.64 8.56
C LEU A 96 6.95 0.25 9.03
#